data_AF-A0A453PBU0-F1
#
_entry.id   AF-A0A453PBU0-F1
#
_cell.length_a   1.000
_cell.length_b   1.000
_cell.length_c   1.000
_cell.angle_alpha   90.00
_cell.angle_beta   90.00
_cell.angle_gamma   90.00
#
_symmetry.space_group_name_H-M   'P 1'
#
loop_
_entity.id
_entity.type
_entity.pdbx_description
1 polymer ?
#
loop_
_entity_poly.entity_id
_entity_poly.type
_entity_poly.pdbx_seq_one_letter_code
_entity_poly.pdbx_strand_id
1 'polypeptide(L)' 'MTPMEVCEGLGLYDLKNRVWHIQGSCALKGDGLYEGLDWLSSTLKDLQASGRLPSGGT' A
#
# COMPACT_ATOMS: atom_id res chain seq x y z
N MET A 1 13.44 -5.92 11.78
CA MET A 1 12.14 -6.44 11.34
C MET A 1 12.11 -6.34 9.84
N THR A 2 11.94 -7.47 9.16
CA THR A 2 11.83 -7.50 7.71
C THR A 2 10.41 -7.16 7.30
N PRO A 3 10.19 -6.62 6.08
CA PRO A 3 8.83 -6.44 5.57
C PRO A 3 8.02 -7.74 5.54
N MET A 4 8.64 -8.89 5.29
CA MET A 4 7.96 -10.20 5.29
C MET A 4 7.36 -10.54 6.66
N GLU A 5 8.12 -10.40 7.74
CA GLU A 5 7.63 -10.67 9.10
C GLU A 5 6.42 -9.79 9.46
N VAL A 6 6.41 -8.53 8.98
CA VAL A 6 5.29 -7.61 9.18
C VAL A 6 4.09 -7.99 8.30
N CYS A 7 4.31 -8.40 7.05
CA CYS A 7 3.24 -8.89 6.17
C CYS A 7 2.52 -10.09 6.78
N GLU A 8 3.28 -11.05 7.32
CA GLU A 8 2.74 -12.23 7.99
C GLU A 8 2.00 -11.85 9.26
N GLY A 9 2.61 -11.01 10.13
CA GLY A 9 2.00 -10.59 11.39
C GLY A 9 0.71 -9.78 11.23
N LEU A 10 0.53 -9.08 10.10
CA LEU A 10 -0.68 -8.32 9.78
C LEU A 10 -1.67 -9.09 8.90
N GLY A 11 -1.35 -10.31 8.46
CA GLY A 11 -2.22 -11.11 7.59
C GLY A 11 -2.48 -10.47 6.22
N LEU A 12 -1.50 -9.74 5.67
CA LEU A 12 -1.69 -9.03 4.39
C LEU A 12 -1.96 -10.00 3.22
N TYR A 13 -1.42 -11.22 3.30
CA TYR A 13 -1.65 -12.28 2.30
C TYR A 13 -3.12 -12.73 2.22
N ASP A 14 -3.91 -12.54 3.28
CA ASP A 14 -5.34 -12.90 3.30
C ASP A 14 -6.23 -11.84 2.64
N LEU A 15 -5.70 -10.64 2.39
CA LEU A 15 -6.42 -9.55 1.74
C LEU A 15 -6.53 -9.76 0.22
N LYS A 16 -7.54 -10.51 -0.21
CA LYS A 16 -7.78 -10.80 -1.64
C LYS A 16 -8.58 -9.73 -2.39
N ASN A 17 -9.34 -8.90 -1.66
CA ASN A 17 -10.26 -7.91 -2.24
C ASN A 17 -9.75 -6.46 -2.17
N ARG A 18 -8.50 -6.25 -1.74
CA ARG A 18 -7.87 -4.92 -1.68
C ARG A 18 -6.43 -5.02 -2.15
N VAL A 19 -6.01 -4.01 -2.90
CA VAL A 19 -4.61 -3.84 -3.28
C VAL A 19 -3.85 -3.29 -2.07
N TRP A 20 -2.71 -3.89 -1.74
CA TRP A 20 -1.90 -3.53 -0.59
C TRP A 20 -0.41 -3.50 -0.95
N HIS A 21 0.37 -2.79 -0.14
CA HIS A 21 1.83 -2.70 -0.26
C HIS A 21 2.45 -2.44 1.10
N ILE A 22 3.64 -2.99 1.30
CA ILE A 22 4.45 -2.72 2.47
C ILE A 22 5.73 -2.00 2.05
N GLN A 23 6.04 -0.91 2.75
CA GLN A 23 7.26 -0.13 2.52
C GLN A 23 7.97 0.06 3.85
N GLY A 24 9.20 -0.44 3.94
CA GLY A 24 10.08 -0.08 5.04
C GLY A 24 10.40 1.41 4.95
N SER A 25 10.20 2.15 6.04
CA SER A 25 10.49 3.58 6.09
C SER A 25 11.15 4.02 7.39
N CYS A 26 11.93 5.10 7.31
CA CYS A 26 12.49 5.80 8.47
C CYS A 26 12.03 7.26 8.43
N ALA A 27 11.00 7.60 9.21
CA ALA A 27 10.39 8.94 9.18
C ALA A 27 11.38 10.08 9.48
N LEU A 28 12.36 9.84 10.35
CA LEU A 28 13.37 10.86 10.70
C LEU A 28 14.37 11.12 9.57
N LYS A 29 14.66 10.11 8.74
CA LYS A 29 15.59 10.21 7.62
C LYS A 29 14.89 10.50 6.30
N GLY A 30 13.58 10.23 6.23
CA GLY A 30 12.78 10.32 5.01
C GLY A 30 12.84 9.07 4.14
N ASP A 31 13.61 8.05 4.52
CA ASP A 31 13.77 6.82 3.75
C ASP A 31 12.41 6.12 3.56
N GLY A 32 12.11 5.65 2.34
CA GLY A 32 10.92 4.86 2.05
C GLY A 32 9.61 5.65 1.92
N LEU A 33 9.60 6.96 2.23
CA LEU A 33 8.38 7.76 2.15
C LEU A 33 7.98 8.01 0.69
N TYR A 34 8.94 8.38 -0.16
CA TYR A 34 8.68 8.67 -1.56
C TYR A 34 8.24 7.42 -2.31
N GLU A 35 8.89 6.29 -2.07
CA GLU A 35 8.57 5.00 -2.67
C GLU A 35 7.16 4.53 -2.28
N GLY A 36 6.79 4.68 -1.00
CA GLY A 36 5.45 4.33 -0.53
C GLY A 36 4.36 5.23 -1.13
N LEU A 37 4.64 6.54 -1.26
CA LEU A 37 3.70 7.50 -1.84
C LEU A 37 3.59 7.37 -3.36
N ASP A 38 4.68 7.06 -4.06
CA ASP A 38 4.68 6.81 -5.50
C ASP A 38 3.86 5.56 -5.84
N TRP A 39 4.04 4.49 -5.07
CA TRP A 39 3.20 3.29 -5.20
C TRP A 39 1.73 3.60 -5.00
N LEU A 40 1.38 4.38 -3.97
CA LEU A 40 -0.01 4.76 -3.69
C LEU A 40 -0.60 5.56 -4.86
N SER A 41 0.13 6.55 -5.36
CA SER A 41 -0.28 7.39 -6.49
C SER A 41 -0.54 6.56 -7.75
N SER A 42 0.37 5.66 -8.09
CA SER A 42 0.27 4.77 -9.24
C SER A 42 -0.90 3.79 -9.09
N THR A 43 -1.05 3.18 -7.92
CA THR A 43 -2.14 2.26 -7.62
C THR A 43 -3.51 2.93 -7.71
N LEU A 44 -3.64 4.16 -7.20
CA LEU A 44 -4.89 4.91 -7.28
C LEU A 44 -5.26 5.26 -8.72
N LYS A 45 -4.27 5.64 -9.55
CA LYS A 45 -4.50 5.87 -10.99
C LYS A 45 -4.97 4.61 -11.69
N ASP A 46 -4.38 3.46 -11.40
CA ASP A 46 -4.78 2.17 -11.98
C ASP A 46 -6.19 1.75 -11.53
N LEU A 47 -6.53 1.99 -10.27
CA LEU A 47 -7.87 1.73 -9.74
C LEU A 47 -8.93 2.67 -10.36
N GLN A 48 -8.58 3.94 -10.61
CA GLN A 48 -9.41 4.89 -11.35
C GLN A 48 -9.62 4.42 -12.79
N ALA A 49 -8.55 4.07 -13.50
CA ALA A 49 -8.61 3.61 -14.88
C ALA A 49 -9.42 2.32 -15.05
N SER A 50 -9.35 1.42 -14.07
CA SER A 50 -10.08 0.15 -14.08
C SER A 50 -11.53 0.25 -13.60
N GLY A 51 -12.01 1.44 -13.20
CA GLY A 51 -13.37 1.65 -12.70
C GLY A 51 -13.66 0.98 -11.35
N ARG A 52 -12.61 0.61 -10.61
CA ARG A 52 -12.70 -0.16 -9.35
C ARG A 52 -12.60 0.72 -8.11
N LEU A 53 -12.85 2.02 -8.23
CA LEU A 53 -12.81 2.89 -7.07
C LEU A 53 -13.77 2.33 -6.00
N PRO A 54 -13.32 2.12 -4.75
CA PRO A 54 -14.27 1.90 -3.69
C PRO A 54 -15.14 3.14 -3.66
N SER A 55 -16.44 2.96 -3.93
CA SER A 55 -17.43 4.02 -3.90
C SER A 55 -17.22 4.80 -2.60
N GLY A 56 -16.99 6.12 -2.74
CA GLY A 56 -16.68 6.99 -1.62
C GLY A 56 -17.65 6.74 -0.48
N GLY A 57 -17.10 6.36 0.68
CA GLY A 57 -17.85 6.42 1.92
C GLY A 57 -18.10 7.88 2.23
N THR A 58 -19.36 8.29 2.09
CA THR A 58 -19.93 9.43 2.83
C THR A 58 -19.87 9.18 4.32
#